data_AF-A0A0C3AJ61-F1
#
_entry.id   AF-A0A0C3AJ61-F1
#
_cell.length_a   1.000
_cell.length_b   1.000
_cell.length_c   1.000
_cell.angle_alpha   90.00
_cell.angle_beta   90.00
_cell.angle_gamma   90.00
#
_symmetry.space_group_name_H-M   'P 1'
#
loop_
_entity.id
_entity.type
_entity.pdbx_description
1 polymer ?
#
loop_
_entity_poly.entity_id
_entity_poly.type
_entity_poly.pdbx_seq_one_letter_code
_entity_poly.pdbx_strand_id
1 'polypeptide(L)' 'MKTLVFSATFASLLTQVLSVGEWAQCGGINYTGSTLCDSGLTCTYFNVSLPHTPGNCRLPDHPAGL' A
#
# COMPACT_ATOMS: atom_id res chain seq x y z
N MET A 1 -9.37 43.94 -20.45
CA MET A 1 -8.10 43.20 -20.32
C MET A 1 -8.00 42.76 -18.85
N LYS A 2 -8.54 41.58 -18.47
CA LYS A 2 -7.87 40.25 -18.41
C LYS A 2 -6.56 40.38 -17.61
N THR A 3 -6.38 39.81 -16.42
CA THR A 3 -6.36 38.37 -16.06
C THR A 3 -6.47 38.25 -14.51
N LEU A 4 -7.35 37.43 -13.95
CA LEU A 4 -7.34 35.96 -13.79
C LEU A 4 -6.47 35.45 -12.61
N VAL A 5 -7.13 34.57 -11.85
CA VAL A 5 -6.66 33.57 -10.89
C VAL A 5 -6.26 34.05 -9.48
N PHE A 6 -7.23 34.00 -8.56
CA PHE A 6 -6.95 33.85 -7.13
C PHE A 6 -6.30 32.48 -6.93
N SER A 7 -5.00 32.48 -6.64
CA SER A 7 -4.21 31.29 -6.37
C SER A 7 -4.72 30.62 -5.10
N ALA A 8 -5.63 29.66 -5.24
CA ALA A 8 -5.98 28.74 -4.17
C ALA A 8 -4.86 27.69 -4.11
N THR A 9 -3.78 28.00 -3.39
CA THR A 9 -2.82 26.99 -2.94
C THR A 9 -3.53 26.09 -1.94
N PHE A 10 -4.27 25.11 -2.46
CA PHE A 10 -4.90 24.07 -1.67
C PHE A 10 -3.80 23.07 -1.28
N ALA A 11 -3.04 23.41 -0.25
CA ALA A 11 -2.10 22.50 0.37
C ALA A 11 -2.90 21.43 1.12
N SER A 12 -3.34 20.41 0.39
CA SER A 12 -3.90 19.20 0.97
C SER A 12 -2.83 18.50 1.80
N LEU A 13 -2.81 18.72 3.12
CA LEU A 13 -2.16 17.80 4.05
C LEU A 13 -3.02 16.53 4.12
N LEU A 14 -2.97 15.71 3.07
CA LEU A 14 -3.48 14.36 3.14
C LEU A 14 -2.45 13.56 3.93
N THR A 15 -2.78 13.25 5.18
CA THR A 15 -2.18 12.16 5.92
C THR A 15 -2.44 10.87 5.14
N GLN A 16 -1.59 10.60 4.16
CA GLN A 16 -1.56 9.31 3.49
C GLN A 16 -1.22 8.29 4.57
N VAL A 17 -2.25 7.57 5.03
CA VAL A 17 -2.11 6.37 5.84
C VAL A 17 -1.38 5.40 4.93
N LEU A 18 -0.05 5.34 5.10
CA LEU A 18 0.84 4.45 4.37
C LEU A 18 0.68 3.01 4.84
N SER A 19 -0.45 2.65 5.43
CA SER A 19 -0.63 1.35 6.05
C SER A 19 -1.56 0.50 5.21
N VAL A 20 -1.11 -0.71 4.92
CA VAL A 20 -1.82 -1.69 4.12
C VAL A 20 -2.55 -2.65 5.07
N GLY A 21 -3.87 -2.70 4.92
CA GLY A 21 -4.72 -3.60 5.68
C GLY A 21 -4.50 -5.07 5.31
N GLU A 22 -5.09 -5.96 6.09
CA GLU A 22 -4.98 -7.40 5.86
C GLU A 22 -5.45 -7.79 4.45
N TRP A 23 -4.76 -8.75 3.84
CA TRP A 23 -4.98 -9.27 2.48
C TRP A 23 -4.69 -8.29 1.35
N ALA A 24 -4.48 -7.00 1.63
CA ALA A 24 -4.11 -6.04 0.61
C ALA A 24 -2.64 -6.21 0.20
N GLN A 25 -2.34 -5.81 -1.04
CA GLN A 25 -1.01 -5.94 -1.62
C GLN A 25 -0.02 -5.03 -0.89
N CYS A 26 1.13 -5.57 -0.50
CA CYS A 26 2.20 -4.84 0.17
C CYS A 26 3.54 -4.93 -0.58
N GLY A 27 3.58 -5.64 -1.70
CA GLY A 27 4.81 -5.81 -2.48
C GLY A 27 4.60 -6.56 -3.79
N GLY A 28 5.67 -6.61 -4.58
CA GLY A 28 5.72 -7.27 -5.88
C GLY A 28 6.38 -6.38 -6.93
N ILE A 29 6.70 -6.95 -8.09
CA ILE A 29 7.26 -6.17 -9.20
C ILE A 29 6.21 -5.17 -9.71
N ASN A 30 6.65 -3.93 -9.96
CA ASN A 30 5.81 -2.78 -10.37
C ASN A 30 4.77 -2.33 -9.33
N TYR A 31 4.80 -2.85 -8.10
CA TYR A 31 3.96 -2.32 -7.03
C TYR A 31 4.53 -0.98 -6.54
N THR A 32 3.76 0.09 -6.73
CA THR A 32 4.11 1.47 -6.34
C THR A 32 3.33 1.97 -5.12
N GLY A 33 2.47 1.12 -4.56
CA GLY A 33 1.72 1.42 -3.35
C GLY A 33 2.57 1.28 -2.10
N SER A 34 1.94 1.43 -0.92
CA SER A 34 2.68 1.32 0.33
C SER A 34 3.09 -0.13 0.62
N THR A 35 4.30 -0.30 1.15
CA THR A 35 4.85 -1.61 1.55
C THR A 35 4.73 -1.88 3.05
N LEU A 36 4.23 -0.91 3.82
CA LEU A 36 4.02 -1.05 5.26
C LEU A 36 2.63 -1.61 5.53
N CYS A 37 2.56 -2.70 6.27
CA CYS A 37 1.29 -3.26 6.74
C CYS A 37 0.84 -2.61 8.06
N ASP A 38 -0.46 -2.67 8.35
CA ASP A 38 -1.00 -2.26 9.65
C ASP A 38 -0.34 -3.01 10.81
N SER A 39 -0.38 -2.41 11.99
CA SER A 39 0.22 -2.98 13.20
C SER A 39 -0.27 -4.41 13.46
N GLY A 40 0.66 -5.35 13.62
CA GLY A 40 0.35 -6.77 13.83
C GLY A 40 0.29 -7.60 12.55
N LEU A 41 0.38 -6.97 11.37
CA LEU A 41 0.45 -7.65 10.09
C LEU A 41 1.90 -7.72 9.58
N THR A 42 2.20 -8.77 8.82
CA THR A 42 3.47 -8.96 8.13
C THR A 42 3.22 -9.15 6.63
N CYS A 43 4.01 -8.46 5.80
CA CYS A 43 3.97 -8.63 4.36
C CYS A 43 4.51 -10.02 3.98
N THR A 44 3.63 -10.91 3.53
CA THR A 44 3.98 -12.28 3.17
C THR A 44 3.88 -12.47 1.67
N TYR A 45 4.94 -12.98 1.05
CA TYR A 45 4.98 -13.26 -0.38
C TYR A 45 4.50 -14.69 -0.64
N PHE A 46 3.49 -14.85 -1.48
CA PHE A 46 2.93 -16.17 -1.80
C PHE A 46 3.60 -16.75 -3.03
N ASN A 47 4.04 -18.00 -2.93
CA ASN A 47 4.74 -18.82 -3.94
C ASN A 47 6.26 -18.53 -4.02
N VAL A 48 7.06 -19.35 -3.35
CA VAL A 48 8.50 -19.35 -3.55
C VAL A 48 8.78 -19.98 -4.92
N SER A 49 9.15 -19.17 -5.93
CA SER A 49 10.09 -19.55 -7.01
C SER A 49 10.22 -18.55 -8.17
N LEU A 50 9.52 -17.41 -8.20
CA LEU A 50 9.76 -16.38 -9.22
C LEU A 50 9.85 -14.97 -8.61
N PRO A 51 10.70 -14.08 -9.14
CA PRO A 51 10.87 -12.70 -8.63
C PRO A 51 9.62 -11.81 -8.74
N HIS A 52 8.50 -12.31 -9.28
CA HIS A 52 7.28 -11.57 -9.58
C HIS A 52 6.12 -11.79 -8.59
N THR A 53 6.30 -12.55 -7.51
CA THR A 53 5.15 -12.87 -6.66
C THR A 53 4.66 -11.64 -5.89
N PRO A 54 3.37 -11.28 -6.00
CA PRO A 54 2.79 -10.24 -5.17
C PRO A 54 2.77 -10.70 -3.71
N GLY A 55 3.08 -9.78 -2.80
CA GLY A 55 2.96 -9.99 -1.36
C GLY A 55 1.70 -9.35 -0.82
N ASN A 56 1.12 -9.93 0.22
CA ASN A 56 -0.04 -9.36 0.90
C ASN A 56 0.18 -9.33 2.42
N CYS A 57 -0.40 -8.35 3.09
CA CYS A 57 -0.34 -8.23 4.55
C CYS A 57 -1.17 -9.31 5.23
N ARG A 58 -0.59 -10.02 6.21
CA ARG A 58 -1.29 -11.07 6.96
C ARG A 58 -0.91 -11.06 8.42
N LEU A 59 -1.83 -11.52 9.28
CA LEU A 59 -1.44 -11.90 10.63
C LEU A 59 -0.50 -13.10 10.62
N PRO A 60 0.46 -13.17 11.55
CA PRO A 60 1.36 -14.32 11.70
C PRO A 60 0.62 -15.64 11.96
N ASP A 61 -0.61 -15.60 12.49
CA ASP A 61 -1.40 -16.78 12.84
C ASP A 61 -2.50 -17.15 11.82
N HIS A 62 -2.70 -16.38 10.73
CA HIS A 62 -3.74 -16.71 9.75
C HIS A 62 -3.20 -17.66 8.67
N PRO A 63 -3.63 -18.95 8.65
CA PRO A 63 -3.19 -19.90 7.65
C PRO A 63 -3.57 -19.42 6.24
N ALA A 64 -2.77 -19.84 5.26
CA ALA A 64 -3.00 -19.54 3.85
C ALA A 64 -4.29 -20.19 3.34
N GLY A 65 -5.42 -19.49 3.54
CA GLY A 65 -6.71 -19.82 2.91
C GLY A 65 -7.61 -20.74 3.75
N LEU A 66 -8.74 -20.19 4.15
CA LEU A 66 -10.04 -20.85 4.13
C LEU A 66 -11.04 -19.84 3.53
#